data_AF-A0A7X0VBZ1-F1
#
_entry.id   AF-A0A7X0VBZ1-F1
#
_cell.length_a   1.000
_cell.length_b   1.000
_cell.length_c   1.000
_cell.angle_alpha   90.00
_cell.angle_beta   90.00
_cell.angle_gamma   90.00
#
_symmetry.space_group_name_H-M   'P 1'
#
loop_
_entity.id
_entity.type
_entity.pdbx_description
1 polymer ?
#
loop_
_entity_poly.entity_id
_entity_poly.type
_entity_poly.pdbx_seq_one_letter_code
_entity_poly.pdbx_strand_id
1 'polypeptide(L)'
;MLTLIDVDGREHDLAAPDGAPEGYVDAAGLATATGWDLKPVGLCRGDVCVPLLGRTLTDPDHPGGIDLAAWTEALGLLLVHDPEEGVAALAPSAAVRSRELADGKAPSLTLPDVDGNPVSFDDLSGSKRVLVTWASWCGCRHELAGWQQVQDELADQGLRLFSVALDASPEDSRPWIEAVGESGPSYPVGIDTAHVTAERFGITNVPSVVWVDEDDNVVKPPTIAPGDDQFVDFTLIDSRQHHDLLRAWVREGRLPASAAQPPPTRTDDEQRALAERRVAAYLQRAGRTDAARRHLAAGQALAPWDWTVRRGGIAMTGGDPFLGEEFTSFWEEWDASGRPGYTPTT
;
A
#
# COMPACT_ATOMS: atom_id res chain seq x y z
N MET A 1 19.53 5.31 -17.78
CA MET A 1 18.15 5.78 -17.49
C MET A 1 17.71 5.02 -16.26
N LEU A 2 17.16 5.72 -15.27
CA LEU A 2 16.70 5.16 -14.01
C LEU A 2 15.18 5.32 -13.95
N THR A 3 14.46 4.22 -13.70
CA THR A 3 13.04 4.29 -13.37
C THR A 3 12.89 4.59 -11.88
N LEU A 4 12.37 5.76 -11.53
CA LEU A 4 12.03 6.12 -10.15
C LEU A 4 10.55 5.81 -9.90
N ILE A 5 10.26 4.96 -8.92
CA ILE A 5 8.91 4.70 -8.42
C ILE A 5 8.69 5.57 -7.18
N ASP A 6 7.82 6.56 -7.28
CA ASP A 6 7.58 7.51 -6.20
C ASP A 6 6.75 6.90 -5.04
N VAL A 7 6.48 7.71 -4.01
CA VAL A 7 5.66 7.32 -2.83
C VAL A 7 4.18 7.09 -3.16
N ASP A 8 3.73 7.54 -4.33
CA ASP A 8 2.41 7.26 -4.90
C ASP A 8 2.41 6.05 -5.83
N GLY A 9 3.57 5.40 -6.01
CA GLY A 9 3.70 4.23 -6.87
C GLY A 9 3.78 4.59 -8.36
N ARG A 10 3.91 5.88 -8.72
CA ARG A 10 4.05 6.30 -10.11
C ARG A 10 5.48 6.11 -10.56
N GLU A 11 5.63 5.60 -11.78
CA GLU A 11 6.91 5.34 -12.42
C GLU A 11 7.34 6.55 -13.26
N HIS A 12 8.58 6.99 -13.07
CA HIS A 12 9.16 8.15 -13.74
C HIS A 12 10.53 7.81 -14.32
N ASP A 13 10.72 8.03 -15.62
CA ASP A 13 12.02 7.82 -16.27
C ASP A 13 12.93 9.04 -16.05
N LEU A 14 14.02 8.83 -15.33
CA LEU A 14 15.03 9.86 -15.05
C LEU A 14 16.31 9.60 -15.84
N ALA A 15 16.81 10.65 -16.48
CA ALA A 15 18.14 10.65 -17.08
C ALA A 15 19.21 10.77 -15.98
N ALA A 16 20.40 10.20 -16.25
CA ALA A 16 21.59 10.47 -15.48
C ALA A 16 22.39 11.58 -16.20
N PRO A 17 22.95 12.57 -15.49
CA PRO A 17 23.84 13.55 -16.10
C PRO A 17 25.08 12.87 -16.68
N ASP A 18 25.58 13.37 -17.81
CA ASP A 18 26.73 12.77 -18.49
C ASP A 18 27.97 12.76 -17.59
N GLY A 19 28.56 11.58 -17.39
CA GLY A 19 29.77 11.39 -16.58
C GLY A 19 29.55 11.39 -15.07
N ALA A 20 28.32 11.61 -14.59
CA ALA A 20 28.02 11.68 -13.17
C ALA A 20 28.19 10.33 -12.45
N PRO A 21 28.51 10.34 -11.14
CA PRO A 21 28.57 9.13 -10.33
C PRO A 21 27.24 8.36 -10.31
N GLU A 22 27.32 7.06 -10.04
CA GLU A 22 26.12 6.24 -9.81
C GLU A 22 25.25 6.84 -8.69
N GLY A 23 23.94 6.88 -8.91
CA GLY A 23 22.97 7.48 -7.99
C GLY A 23 22.66 8.97 -8.27
N TYR A 24 23.38 9.62 -9.19
CA TYR A 24 23.02 10.95 -9.67
C TYR A 24 21.94 10.90 -10.76
N VAL A 25 20.93 11.75 -10.62
CA VAL A 25 19.84 11.92 -11.60
C VAL A 25 19.73 13.37 -12.05
N ASP A 26 19.09 13.60 -13.18
CA ASP A 26 18.77 14.96 -13.66
C ASP A 26 17.82 15.68 -12.68
N ALA A 27 18.25 16.84 -12.19
CA ALA A 27 17.51 17.59 -11.18
C ALA A 27 16.17 18.13 -11.70
N ALA A 28 16.10 18.53 -12.97
CA ALA A 28 14.87 19.05 -13.57
C ALA A 28 13.83 17.95 -13.79
N GLY A 29 14.29 16.77 -14.23
CA GLY A 29 13.48 15.56 -14.34
C GLY A 29 12.94 15.12 -12.99
N LEU A 30 13.79 15.09 -11.95
CA LEU A 30 13.37 14.71 -10.59
C LEU A 30 12.34 15.71 -10.03
N ALA A 31 12.53 17.01 -10.25
CA ALA A 31 11.56 18.03 -9.85
C ALA A 31 10.22 17.88 -10.57
N THR A 32 10.25 17.59 -11.87
CA THR A 32 9.03 17.33 -12.66
C THR A 32 8.30 16.07 -12.18
N ALA A 33 9.04 15.01 -11.86
CA ALA A 33 8.50 13.74 -11.39
C ALA A 33 7.84 13.84 -10.01
N THR A 34 8.48 14.56 -9.08
CA THR A 34 8.12 14.52 -7.65
C THR A 34 7.47 15.81 -7.13
N GLY A 35 7.53 16.89 -7.92
CA GLY A 35 7.12 18.23 -7.53
C GLY A 35 8.06 18.93 -6.53
N TRP A 36 9.21 18.34 -6.21
CA TRP A 36 10.20 18.91 -5.30
C TRP A 36 11.33 19.59 -6.06
N ASP A 37 11.33 20.92 -6.04
CA ASP A 37 12.36 21.76 -6.63
C ASP A 37 13.52 22.01 -5.65
N LEU A 38 14.75 21.96 -6.13
CA LEU A 38 15.90 22.49 -5.39
C LEU A 38 15.95 24.02 -5.51
N LYS A 39 15.74 24.73 -4.40
CA LYS A 39 15.81 26.19 -4.28
C LYS A 39 16.90 26.60 -3.28
N PRO A 40 17.33 27.88 -3.24
CA PRO A 40 18.34 28.35 -2.27
C PRO A 40 17.97 28.11 -0.81
N VAL A 41 16.67 28.07 -0.48
CA VAL A 41 16.16 27.81 0.87
C VAL A 41 16.10 26.33 1.23
N GLY A 42 16.20 25.43 0.23
CA GLY A 42 16.11 23.98 0.39
C GLY A 42 15.29 23.31 -0.70
N LEU A 43 14.82 22.09 -0.43
CA LEU A 43 13.91 21.36 -1.31
C LEU A 43 12.47 21.84 -1.06
N CYS A 44 11.76 22.25 -2.10
CA CYS A 44 10.44 22.84 -1.96
C CYS A 44 9.40 22.18 -2.86
N ARG A 45 8.20 21.94 -2.32
CA ARG A 45 7.01 21.51 -3.05
C ARG A 45 5.85 22.47 -2.74
N GLY A 46 5.48 23.28 -3.72
CA GLY A 46 4.57 24.41 -3.49
C GLY A 46 5.17 25.40 -2.48
N ASP A 47 4.41 25.68 -1.42
CA ASP A 47 4.82 26.59 -0.33
C ASP A 47 5.58 25.89 0.80
N VAL A 48 5.69 24.56 0.77
CA VAL A 48 6.43 23.77 1.77
C VAL A 48 7.88 23.64 1.34
N CYS A 49 8.82 24.02 2.21
CA CYS A 49 10.25 23.87 1.98
C CYS A 49 10.95 23.15 3.13
N VAL A 50 11.81 22.18 2.80
CA VAL A 50 12.67 21.45 3.72
C VAL A 50 14.09 21.99 3.59
N PRO A 51 14.65 22.63 4.64
CA PRO A 51 16.00 23.19 4.58
C PRO A 51 17.04 22.08 4.54
N LEU A 52 18.12 22.28 3.77
CA LEU A 52 19.19 21.29 3.63
C LEU A 52 20.11 21.18 4.85
N LEU A 53 20.12 22.18 5.73
CA LEU A 53 20.89 22.17 6.99
C LEU A 53 22.37 21.74 6.82
N GLY A 54 23.02 22.18 5.73
CA GLY A 54 24.41 21.86 5.42
C GLY A 54 24.63 20.59 4.58
N ARG A 55 23.55 19.92 4.14
CA ARG A 55 23.61 18.82 3.18
C ARG A 55 23.96 19.34 1.78
N THR A 56 24.87 18.65 1.11
CA THR A 56 25.20 18.89 -0.30
C THR A 56 24.48 17.86 -1.15
N LEU A 57 23.64 18.31 -2.08
CA LEU A 57 22.89 17.44 -2.99
C LEU A 57 23.44 17.44 -4.42
N THR A 58 24.32 18.39 -4.74
CA THR A 58 24.79 18.65 -6.10
C THR A 58 26.31 18.52 -6.17
N ASP A 59 26.82 18.05 -7.30
CA ASP A 59 28.24 17.99 -7.58
C ASP A 59 28.65 19.15 -8.51
N PRO A 60 29.63 20.00 -8.14
CA PRO A 60 30.14 21.06 -9.01
C PRO A 60 30.66 20.57 -10.36
N ASP A 61 31.17 19.33 -10.44
CA ASP A 61 31.69 18.74 -11.68
C ASP A 61 30.58 18.26 -12.63
N HIS A 62 29.35 18.09 -12.11
CA HIS A 62 28.18 17.60 -12.84
C HIS A 62 26.98 18.55 -12.65
N PRO A 63 27.04 19.76 -13.26
CA PRO A 63 25.98 20.76 -13.10
C PRO A 63 24.65 20.23 -13.63
N GLY A 64 23.59 20.34 -12.81
CA GLY A 64 22.26 19.80 -13.13
C GLY A 64 22.02 18.38 -12.60
N GLY A 65 23.05 17.71 -12.07
CA GLY A 65 22.91 16.46 -11.33
C GLY A 65 22.50 16.66 -9.88
N ILE A 66 21.69 15.74 -9.38
CA ILE A 66 21.34 15.64 -7.96
C ILE A 66 21.58 14.22 -7.45
N ASP A 67 22.22 14.09 -6.29
CA ASP A 67 22.40 12.83 -5.58
C ASP A 67 21.04 12.37 -5.03
N LEU A 68 20.50 11.29 -5.60
CA LEU A 68 19.18 10.79 -5.24
C LEU A 68 19.12 10.29 -3.79
N ALA A 69 20.20 9.71 -3.27
CA ALA A 69 20.24 9.23 -1.89
C ALA A 69 20.24 10.40 -0.91
N ALA A 70 21.07 11.41 -1.14
CA ALA A 70 21.11 12.61 -0.30
C ALA A 70 19.80 13.41 -0.38
N TRP A 71 19.18 13.49 -1.57
CA TRP A 71 17.87 14.11 -1.77
C TRP A 71 16.77 13.39 -0.99
N THR A 72 16.76 12.06 -1.05
CA THR A 72 15.80 11.21 -0.33
C THR A 72 15.94 11.42 1.18
N GLU A 73 17.17 11.38 1.69
CA GLU A 73 17.44 11.55 3.12
C GLU A 73 17.03 12.95 3.61
N ALA A 74 17.24 13.99 2.79
CA ALA A 74 16.83 15.35 3.10
C ALA A 74 15.31 15.49 3.28
N LEU A 75 14.52 14.69 2.55
CA LEU A 75 13.06 14.67 2.65
C LEU A 75 12.52 13.72 3.73
N GLY A 76 13.39 12.99 4.43
CA GLY A 76 12.98 11.96 5.39
C GLY A 76 12.33 10.75 4.72
N LEU A 77 12.66 10.50 3.45
CA LEU A 77 12.26 9.31 2.70
C LEU A 77 13.32 8.21 2.85
N LEU A 78 12.97 7.01 2.41
CA LEU A 78 13.81 5.84 2.28
C LEU A 78 13.95 5.51 0.80
N LEU A 79 15.16 5.10 0.39
CA LEU A 79 15.48 4.72 -0.98
C LEU A 79 15.87 3.25 -1.03
N VAL A 80 15.22 2.49 -1.90
CA VAL A 80 15.69 1.20 -2.42
C VAL A 80 16.13 1.45 -3.86
N HIS A 81 17.37 1.11 -4.19
CA HIS A 81 17.96 1.35 -5.51
C HIS A 81 18.65 0.08 -6.01
N ASP A 82 18.25 -0.38 -7.18
CA ASP A 82 18.92 -1.44 -7.93
C ASP A 82 19.57 -0.82 -9.19
N PRO A 83 20.88 -0.53 -9.15
CA PRO A 83 21.59 0.06 -10.28
C PRO A 83 21.77 -0.93 -11.44
N GLU A 84 21.80 -2.24 -11.19
CA GLU A 84 21.93 -3.26 -12.24
C GLU A 84 20.67 -3.32 -13.09
N GLU A 85 19.51 -3.20 -12.43
CA GLU A 85 18.21 -3.24 -13.09
C GLU A 85 17.75 -1.85 -13.56
N GLY A 86 18.36 -0.78 -13.04
CA GLY A 86 18.04 0.61 -13.38
C GLY A 86 16.72 1.08 -12.78
N VAL A 87 16.41 0.67 -11.54
CA VAL A 87 15.16 1.03 -10.85
C VAL A 87 15.43 1.49 -9.41
N ALA A 88 14.66 2.46 -8.96
CA ALA A 88 14.63 2.92 -7.58
C ALA A 88 13.18 3.06 -7.09
N ALA A 89 12.91 2.80 -5.82
CA ALA A 89 11.63 3.07 -5.18
C ALA A 89 11.80 3.89 -3.90
N LEU A 90 10.87 4.82 -3.69
CA LEU A 90 10.82 5.69 -2.51
C LEU A 90 9.76 5.21 -1.51
N ALA A 91 10.07 5.16 -0.22
CA ALA A 91 9.07 5.01 0.83
C ALA A 91 9.19 6.13 1.87
N PRO A 92 8.10 6.59 2.49
CA PRO A 92 8.20 7.47 3.65
C PRO A 92 8.83 6.73 4.84
N SER A 93 9.77 7.38 5.55
CA SER A 93 10.25 6.85 6.83
C SER A 93 9.12 6.68 7.84
N ALA A 94 9.34 5.85 8.87
CA ALA A 94 8.44 5.69 9.99
C ALA A 94 8.10 7.03 10.65
N ALA A 95 9.08 7.93 10.77
CA ALA A 95 8.90 9.26 11.34
C ALA A 95 8.00 10.16 10.47
N VAL A 96 8.17 10.13 9.14
CA VAL A 96 7.27 10.85 8.21
C VAL A 96 5.86 10.28 8.32
N ARG A 97 5.72 8.94 8.24
CA ARG A 97 4.42 8.27 8.32
C ARG A 97 3.70 8.56 9.63
N SER A 98 4.40 8.55 10.75
CA SER A 98 3.84 8.86 12.06
C SER A 98 3.31 10.29 12.14
N ARG A 99 3.96 11.27 11.48
CA ARG A 99 3.48 12.65 11.42
C ARG A 99 2.26 12.79 10.51
N GLU A 100 2.26 12.11 9.36
CA GLU A 100 1.13 12.12 8.41
C GLU A 100 -0.14 11.54 9.04
N LEU A 101 -0.01 10.56 9.92
CA LEU A 101 -1.14 9.94 10.62
C LEU A 101 -1.50 10.64 11.94
N ALA A 102 -0.74 11.66 12.37
CA ALA A 102 -0.87 12.24 13.71
C ALA A 102 -2.17 13.01 13.94
N ASP A 103 -2.78 13.55 12.88
CA ASP A 103 -4.07 14.24 12.95
C ASP A 103 -5.27 13.29 12.81
N GLY A 104 -5.02 11.99 12.60
CA GLY A 104 -6.04 10.96 12.44
C GLY A 104 -6.75 10.98 11.09
N LYS A 105 -6.31 11.79 10.12
CA LYS A 105 -6.93 11.82 8.80
C LYS A 105 -6.63 10.57 7.98
N ALA A 106 -7.62 10.14 7.22
CA ALA A 106 -7.46 9.09 6.24
C ALA A 106 -6.45 9.54 5.17
N PRO A 107 -5.41 8.73 4.89
CA PRO A 107 -4.49 9.02 3.81
C PRO A 107 -5.23 9.07 2.47
N SER A 108 -4.90 10.06 1.64
CA SER A 108 -5.40 10.11 0.27
C SER A 108 -5.05 8.84 -0.49
N LEU A 109 -5.98 8.35 -1.33
CA LEU A 109 -5.74 7.18 -2.17
C LEU A 109 -6.47 7.33 -3.51
N THR A 110 -5.70 7.23 -4.59
CA THR A 110 -6.20 7.17 -5.97
C THR A 110 -5.47 6.05 -6.67
N LEU A 111 -6.22 5.13 -7.25
CA LEU A 111 -5.69 3.94 -7.93
C LEU A 111 -6.41 3.77 -9.28
N PRO A 112 -5.79 3.12 -10.27
CA PRO A 112 -6.53 2.66 -11.45
C PRO A 112 -7.53 1.57 -11.06
N ASP A 113 -8.70 1.53 -11.69
CA ASP A 113 -9.57 0.36 -11.70
C ASP A 113 -9.01 -0.72 -12.64
N VAL A 114 -9.76 -1.81 -12.81
CA VAL A 114 -9.34 -2.94 -13.65
C VAL A 114 -9.15 -2.57 -15.13
N ASP A 115 -9.80 -1.51 -15.61
CA ASP A 115 -9.73 -1.01 -16.98
C ASP A 115 -8.78 0.20 -17.12
N GLY A 116 -8.11 0.59 -16.03
CA GLY A 116 -7.13 1.68 -15.99
C GLY A 116 -7.72 3.06 -15.71
N ASN A 117 -9.02 3.19 -15.43
CA ASN A 117 -9.62 4.48 -15.07
C ASN A 117 -9.28 4.83 -13.62
N PRO A 118 -8.96 6.10 -13.31
CA PRO A 118 -8.68 6.49 -11.94
C PRO A 118 -9.96 6.44 -11.10
N VAL A 119 -9.88 5.76 -9.95
CA VAL A 119 -10.88 5.78 -8.88
C VAL A 119 -10.22 6.28 -7.61
N SER A 120 -10.88 7.18 -6.87
CA SER A 120 -10.33 7.73 -5.64
C SER A 120 -11.19 7.38 -4.43
N PHE A 121 -10.52 6.97 -3.36
CA PHE A 121 -11.17 6.85 -2.06
C PHE A 121 -11.66 8.22 -1.58
N ASP A 122 -10.93 9.28 -1.91
CA ASP A 122 -11.20 10.68 -1.51
C ASP A 122 -12.52 11.21 -2.08
N ASP A 123 -12.95 10.71 -3.25
CA ASP A 123 -14.23 11.05 -3.86
C ASP A 123 -15.45 10.64 -3.00
N LEU A 124 -15.22 9.77 -2.00
CA LEU A 124 -16.23 9.32 -1.05
C LEU A 124 -16.27 10.15 0.25
N SER A 125 -15.48 11.23 0.36
CA SER A 125 -15.46 12.16 1.50
C SER A 125 -16.86 12.72 1.78
N GLY A 126 -17.15 13.04 3.05
CA GLY A 126 -18.47 13.45 3.50
C GLY A 126 -19.45 12.29 3.74
N SER A 127 -19.02 11.05 3.53
CA SER A 127 -19.78 9.82 3.83
C SER A 127 -19.04 8.97 4.85
N LYS A 128 -19.78 8.17 5.62
CA LYS A 128 -19.16 7.04 6.34
C LYS A 128 -18.63 6.10 5.28
N ARG A 129 -17.33 5.86 5.25
CA ARG A 129 -16.71 5.03 4.22
C ARG A 129 -15.80 3.98 4.81
N VAL A 130 -15.71 2.87 4.09
CA VAL A 130 -14.84 1.75 4.48
C VAL A 130 -13.94 1.36 3.33
N LEU A 131 -12.65 1.21 3.65
CA LEU A 131 -11.65 0.67 2.75
C LEU A 131 -11.53 -0.83 3.02
N VAL A 132 -11.77 -1.67 2.02
CA VAL A 132 -11.67 -3.13 2.11
C VAL A 132 -10.53 -3.61 1.22
N THR A 133 -9.42 -4.04 1.79
CA THR A 133 -8.32 -4.62 1.01
C THR A 133 -8.44 -6.12 0.88
N TRP A 134 -8.26 -6.63 -0.33
CA TRP A 134 -8.31 -8.04 -0.68
C TRP A 134 -7.20 -8.34 -1.70
N ALA A 135 -7.07 -9.61 -2.12
CA ALA A 135 -6.18 -9.97 -3.23
C ALA A 135 -6.54 -11.31 -3.87
N SER A 136 -6.19 -11.50 -5.14
CA SER A 136 -6.42 -12.76 -5.89
C SER A 136 -5.71 -13.97 -5.26
N TRP A 137 -4.60 -13.73 -4.57
CA TRP A 137 -3.79 -14.73 -3.87
C TRP A 137 -4.28 -15.06 -2.46
N CYS A 138 -5.42 -14.50 -2.04
CA CYS A 138 -6.05 -14.78 -0.74
C CYS A 138 -7.45 -15.39 -0.91
N GLY A 139 -7.93 -16.12 0.10
CA GLY A 139 -9.31 -16.63 0.13
C GLY A 139 -10.37 -15.53 0.03
N CYS A 140 -10.08 -14.34 0.56
CA CYS A 140 -11.00 -13.20 0.57
C CYS A 140 -11.44 -12.69 -0.82
N ARG A 141 -10.79 -13.11 -1.91
CA ARG A 141 -11.26 -12.85 -3.28
C ARG A 141 -12.69 -13.34 -3.55
N HIS A 142 -13.16 -14.33 -2.79
CA HIS A 142 -14.53 -14.85 -2.90
C HIS A 142 -15.55 -14.04 -2.07
N GLU A 143 -15.07 -13.19 -1.16
CA GLU A 143 -15.93 -12.47 -0.19
C GLU A 143 -16.46 -11.13 -0.73
N LEU A 144 -16.11 -10.77 -1.98
CA LEU A 144 -16.54 -9.52 -2.61
C LEU A 144 -18.07 -9.44 -2.73
N ALA A 145 -18.75 -10.56 -2.98
CA ALA A 145 -20.21 -10.61 -2.99
C ALA A 145 -20.82 -10.36 -1.61
N GLY A 146 -20.14 -10.76 -0.53
CA GLY A 146 -20.53 -10.42 0.84
C GLY A 146 -20.44 -8.92 1.12
N TRP A 147 -19.36 -8.29 0.67
CA TRP A 147 -19.21 -6.82 0.74
C TRP A 147 -20.25 -6.08 -0.12
N GLN A 148 -20.61 -6.62 -1.28
CA GLN A 148 -21.70 -6.09 -2.10
C GLN A 148 -23.03 -6.07 -1.35
N GLN A 149 -23.35 -7.12 -0.59
CA GLN A 149 -24.57 -7.14 0.23
C GLN A 149 -24.54 -6.06 1.32
N VAL A 150 -23.39 -5.81 1.95
CA VAL A 150 -23.23 -4.73 2.93
C VAL A 150 -23.41 -3.36 2.29
N GLN A 151 -22.86 -3.14 1.09
CA GLN A 151 -23.07 -1.92 0.32
C GLN A 151 -24.56 -1.71 0.05
N ASP A 152 -25.24 -2.71 -0.49
CA ASP A 152 -26.67 -2.62 -0.84
C ASP A 152 -27.54 -2.35 0.40
N GLU A 153 -27.20 -2.95 1.55
CA GLU A 153 -27.94 -2.77 2.80
C GLU A 153 -27.78 -1.36 3.38
N LEU A 154 -26.58 -0.77 3.31
CA LEU A 154 -26.21 0.43 4.08
C LEU A 154 -25.98 1.68 3.23
N ALA A 155 -26.01 1.58 1.89
CA ALA A 155 -25.81 2.71 0.98
C ALA A 155 -26.80 3.86 1.24
N ASP A 156 -28.09 3.55 1.37
CA ASP A 156 -29.14 4.55 1.63
C ASP A 156 -29.03 5.18 3.02
N GLN A 157 -28.25 4.58 3.91
CA GLN A 157 -27.95 5.09 5.26
C GLN A 157 -26.61 5.85 5.31
N GLY A 158 -25.98 6.08 4.15
CA GLY A 158 -24.78 6.90 4.03
C GLY A 158 -23.46 6.13 4.04
N LEU A 159 -23.46 4.79 4.04
CA LEU A 159 -22.24 4.00 3.90
C LEU A 159 -21.74 4.02 2.45
N ARG A 160 -20.43 4.15 2.25
CA ARG A 160 -19.76 3.96 0.96
C ARG A 160 -18.59 2.99 1.09
N LEU A 161 -18.62 1.90 0.34
CA LEU A 161 -17.50 0.99 0.22
C LEU A 161 -16.50 1.47 -0.84
N PHE A 162 -15.24 1.14 -0.62
CA PHE A 162 -14.16 1.19 -1.60
C PHE A 162 -13.29 -0.03 -1.38
N SER A 163 -13.10 -0.88 -2.37
CA SER A 163 -12.22 -2.04 -2.21
C SER A 163 -10.93 -1.86 -2.99
N VAL A 164 -9.86 -2.50 -2.51
CA VAL A 164 -8.55 -2.49 -3.17
C VAL A 164 -8.01 -3.89 -3.32
N ALA A 165 -7.68 -4.26 -4.55
CA ALA A 165 -6.97 -5.48 -4.88
C ALA A 165 -5.45 -5.24 -4.76
N LEU A 166 -4.77 -5.94 -3.84
CA LEU A 166 -3.32 -5.87 -3.66
C LEU A 166 -2.59 -6.86 -4.58
N ASP A 167 -2.81 -6.70 -5.88
CA ASP A 167 -2.33 -7.60 -6.94
C ASP A 167 -1.28 -6.91 -7.83
N ALA A 168 -0.31 -7.68 -8.34
CA ALA A 168 0.76 -7.13 -9.17
C ALA A 168 0.30 -6.80 -10.60
N SER A 169 -0.84 -7.36 -11.02
CA SER A 169 -1.47 -7.15 -12.32
C SER A 169 -3.00 -7.02 -12.17
N PRO A 170 -3.64 -6.08 -12.91
CA PRO A 170 -5.11 -6.01 -12.96
C PRO A 170 -5.76 -7.32 -13.41
N GLU A 171 -5.11 -8.05 -14.32
CA GLU A 171 -5.61 -9.32 -14.86
C GLU A 171 -5.74 -10.43 -13.80
N ASP A 172 -4.95 -10.37 -12.71
CA ASP A 172 -5.07 -11.35 -11.62
C ASP A 172 -6.37 -11.14 -10.83
N SER A 173 -6.79 -9.88 -10.71
CA SER A 173 -7.96 -9.46 -9.94
C SER A 173 -9.26 -9.47 -10.75
N ARG A 174 -9.17 -9.22 -12.07
CA ARG A 174 -10.32 -9.07 -12.99
C ARG A 174 -11.37 -10.17 -12.86
N PRO A 175 -11.03 -11.47 -12.88
CA PRO A 175 -12.05 -12.53 -12.83
C PRO A 175 -12.88 -12.52 -11.55
N TRP A 176 -12.29 -12.05 -10.43
CA TRP A 176 -12.97 -11.99 -9.13
C TRP A 176 -13.91 -10.80 -9.03
N ILE A 177 -13.55 -9.67 -9.63
CA ILE A 177 -14.39 -8.48 -9.72
C ILE A 177 -15.62 -8.77 -10.59
N GLU A 178 -15.39 -9.34 -11.78
CA GLU A 178 -16.45 -9.67 -12.73
C GLU A 178 -17.40 -10.77 -12.21
N ALA A 179 -16.95 -11.61 -11.26
CA ALA A 179 -17.77 -12.66 -10.66
C ALA A 179 -18.84 -12.14 -9.69
N VAL A 180 -18.75 -10.90 -9.21
CA VAL A 180 -19.73 -10.33 -8.24
C VAL A 180 -21.09 -10.09 -8.88
N GLY A 181 -21.13 -9.76 -10.17
CA GLY A 181 -22.35 -9.52 -10.94
C GLY A 181 -22.05 -9.11 -12.38
N GLU A 182 -23.07 -9.03 -13.24
CA GLU A 182 -22.90 -8.73 -14.67
C GLU A 182 -22.15 -7.41 -14.96
N SER A 183 -22.17 -6.47 -14.01
CA SER A 183 -21.47 -5.17 -14.10
C SER A 183 -20.37 -5.01 -13.03
N GLY A 184 -20.00 -6.09 -12.33
CA GLY A 184 -19.13 -6.04 -11.16
C GLY A 184 -19.80 -5.41 -9.92
N PRO A 185 -19.02 -5.07 -8.88
CA PRO A 185 -19.53 -4.40 -7.68
C PRO A 185 -20.09 -3.00 -7.96
N SER A 186 -21.06 -2.55 -7.17
CA SER A 186 -21.61 -1.18 -7.26
C SER A 186 -20.76 -0.13 -6.56
N TYR A 187 -19.72 -0.56 -5.83
CA TYR A 187 -18.71 0.31 -5.23
C TYR A 187 -17.41 0.31 -6.05
N PRO A 188 -16.59 1.38 -5.98
CA PRO A 188 -15.32 1.43 -6.70
C PRO A 188 -14.32 0.37 -6.23
N VAL A 189 -13.59 -0.21 -7.18
CA VAL A 189 -12.51 -1.18 -6.92
C VAL A 189 -11.21 -0.64 -7.52
N GLY A 190 -10.25 -0.29 -6.67
CA GLY A 190 -8.90 0.10 -7.08
C GLY A 190 -7.96 -1.10 -7.17
N ILE A 191 -7.05 -1.09 -8.14
CA ILE A 191 -5.99 -2.09 -8.30
C ILE A 191 -4.66 -1.48 -7.90
N ASP A 192 -4.04 -2.02 -6.86
CA ASP A 192 -2.79 -1.51 -6.29
C ASP A 192 -1.57 -2.32 -6.74
N THR A 193 -1.18 -2.11 -8.00
CA THR A 193 -0.03 -2.76 -8.63
C THR A 193 1.33 -2.27 -8.13
N ALA A 194 1.36 -1.13 -7.43
CA ALA A 194 2.55 -0.57 -6.80
C ALA A 194 2.61 -0.84 -5.28
N HIS A 195 1.59 -1.49 -4.74
CA HIS A 195 1.47 -1.88 -3.33
C HIS A 195 1.61 -0.71 -2.34
N VAL A 196 1.05 0.45 -2.67
CA VAL A 196 1.11 1.67 -1.82
C VAL A 196 0.04 1.69 -0.73
N THR A 197 -1.06 0.94 -0.89
CA THR A 197 -2.20 0.93 0.04
C THR A 197 -1.81 0.33 1.38
N ALA A 198 -1.01 -0.74 1.35
CA ALA A 198 -0.54 -1.40 2.57
C ALA A 198 0.32 -0.46 3.43
N GLU A 199 1.23 0.25 2.78
CA GLU A 199 2.10 1.27 3.39
C GLU A 199 1.28 2.41 4.01
N ARG A 200 0.34 2.97 3.24
CA ARG A 200 -0.52 4.07 3.69
C ARG A 200 -1.36 3.64 4.88
N PHE A 201 -2.19 2.62 4.73
CA PHE A 201 -3.19 2.37 5.76
C PHE A 201 -2.63 1.57 6.94
N GLY A 202 -1.40 1.05 6.87
CA GLY A 202 -0.87 0.23 7.97
C GLY A 202 -1.27 -1.24 7.87
N ILE A 203 -1.61 -1.71 6.67
CA ILE A 203 -2.18 -3.04 6.44
C ILE A 203 -1.06 -4.05 6.27
N THR A 204 -1.03 -5.07 7.12
CA THR A 204 -0.02 -6.14 7.09
C THR A 204 -0.57 -7.48 6.61
N ASN A 205 -1.89 -7.58 6.40
CA ASN A 205 -2.55 -8.79 5.90
C ASN A 205 -3.90 -8.48 5.24
N VAL A 206 -4.42 -9.40 4.43
CA VAL A 206 -5.74 -9.30 3.79
C VAL A 206 -6.64 -10.50 4.18
N PRO A 207 -7.96 -10.34 4.31
CA PRO A 207 -8.68 -9.08 4.16
C PRO A 207 -8.47 -8.15 5.35
N SER A 208 -8.36 -6.85 5.08
CA SER A 208 -8.30 -5.81 6.11
C SER A 208 -9.30 -4.72 5.80
N VAL A 209 -9.92 -4.18 6.85
CA VAL A 209 -10.95 -3.15 6.74
C VAL A 209 -10.61 -1.96 7.62
N VAL A 210 -10.67 -0.76 7.04
CA VAL A 210 -10.48 0.54 7.71
C VAL A 210 -11.78 1.32 7.65
N TRP A 211 -12.19 1.97 8.74
CA TRP A 211 -13.38 2.81 8.76
C TRP A 211 -13.00 4.28 8.87
N VAL A 212 -13.66 5.10 8.07
CA VAL A 212 -13.43 6.54 7.99
C VAL A 212 -14.77 7.27 8.10
N ASP A 213 -14.83 8.26 8.98
CA ASP A 213 -16.03 9.07 9.18
C ASP A 213 -16.22 10.14 8.09
N GLU A 214 -17.34 10.84 8.18
CA GLU A 214 -17.74 11.90 7.25
C GLU A 214 -16.77 13.11 7.24
N ASP A 215 -15.97 13.27 8.30
CA ASP A 215 -14.96 14.31 8.44
C ASP A 215 -13.57 13.82 7.98
N ASP A 216 -13.48 12.66 7.33
CA ASP A 216 -12.26 12.01 6.86
C ASP A 216 -11.30 11.54 7.96
N ASN A 217 -11.78 11.34 9.19
CA ASN A 217 -10.95 10.75 10.26
C ASN A 217 -11.02 9.22 10.20
N VAL A 218 -9.89 8.55 10.38
CA VAL A 218 -9.84 7.10 10.60
C VAL A 218 -10.42 6.82 11.98
N VAL A 219 -11.63 6.29 12.01
CA VAL A 219 -12.34 5.93 13.25
C VAL A 219 -12.19 4.47 13.63
N LYS A 220 -11.71 3.63 12.71
CA LYS A 220 -11.26 2.27 13.04
C LYS A 220 -10.04 1.92 12.20
N PRO A 221 -8.89 1.62 12.83
CA PRO A 221 -7.67 1.25 12.11
C PRO A 221 -7.87 -0.08 11.36
N PRO A 222 -6.92 -0.48 10.49
CA PRO A 222 -7.02 -1.75 9.79
C PRO A 222 -7.19 -2.93 10.75
N THR A 223 -8.22 -3.72 10.50
CA THR A 223 -8.49 -4.95 11.23
C THR A 223 -8.88 -6.06 10.27
N ILE A 224 -8.56 -7.30 10.62
CA ILE A 224 -9.00 -8.45 9.84
C ILE A 224 -10.51 -8.62 9.99
N ALA A 225 -11.21 -8.55 8.85
CA ALA A 225 -12.64 -8.72 8.77
C ALA A 225 -13.01 -9.34 7.41
N PRO A 226 -13.57 -10.56 7.41
CA PRO A 226 -14.03 -11.19 6.18
C PRO A 226 -15.38 -10.63 5.75
N GLY A 227 -15.66 -10.68 4.44
CA GLY A 227 -16.94 -10.24 3.87
C GLY A 227 -18.04 -11.30 3.95
N ASP A 228 -17.73 -12.56 4.23
CA ASP A 228 -18.69 -13.63 4.49
C ASP A 228 -18.05 -14.76 5.33
N ASP A 229 -18.83 -15.82 5.61
CA ASP A 229 -18.40 -16.95 6.44
C ASP A 229 -17.90 -18.16 5.63
N GLN A 230 -17.62 -18.03 4.32
CA GLN A 230 -17.20 -19.16 3.48
C GLN A 230 -15.91 -19.83 4.00
N PHE A 231 -15.06 -19.06 4.68
CA PHE A 231 -13.78 -19.53 5.23
C PHE A 231 -13.71 -19.49 6.76
N VAL A 232 -14.84 -19.38 7.47
CA VAL A 232 -14.87 -19.22 8.94
C VAL A 232 -14.17 -20.36 9.69
N ASP A 233 -14.22 -21.59 9.17
CA ASP A 233 -13.54 -22.75 9.78
C ASP A 233 -12.01 -22.62 9.76
N PHE A 234 -11.46 -21.85 8.81
CA PHE A 234 -10.04 -21.59 8.67
C PHE A 234 -9.62 -20.29 9.36
N THR A 235 -10.37 -19.21 9.13
CA THR A 235 -10.05 -17.89 9.69
C THR A 235 -10.38 -17.80 11.18
N LEU A 236 -11.35 -18.57 11.65
CA LEU A 236 -11.94 -18.46 12.99
C LEU A 236 -12.52 -17.06 13.28
N ILE A 237 -12.88 -16.31 12.22
CA ILE A 237 -13.48 -14.97 12.31
C ILE A 237 -14.87 -15.03 11.68
N ASP A 238 -15.90 -14.76 12.49
CA ASP A 238 -17.30 -14.64 12.07
C ASP A 238 -17.54 -13.24 11.45
N SER A 239 -17.93 -13.20 10.18
CA SER A 239 -18.20 -11.95 9.45
C SER A 239 -19.34 -11.16 10.09
N ARG A 240 -20.31 -11.81 10.75
CA ARG A 240 -21.46 -11.15 11.39
C ARG A 240 -21.03 -10.21 12.49
N GLN A 241 -19.98 -10.55 13.24
CA GLN A 241 -19.48 -9.65 14.29
C GLN A 241 -19.06 -8.31 13.71
N HIS A 242 -18.27 -8.31 12.63
CA HIS A 242 -17.85 -7.07 12.00
C HIS A 242 -19.03 -6.33 11.34
N HIS A 243 -19.91 -7.06 10.65
CA HIS A 243 -21.07 -6.46 9.98
C HIS A 243 -22.06 -5.83 10.97
N ASP A 244 -22.29 -6.43 12.13
CA ASP A 244 -23.16 -5.87 13.16
C ASP A 244 -22.56 -4.62 13.79
N LEU A 245 -21.24 -4.58 13.97
CA LEU A 245 -20.54 -3.36 14.39
C LEU A 245 -20.63 -2.26 13.32
N LEU A 246 -20.51 -2.61 12.03
CA LEU A 246 -20.72 -1.66 10.93
C LEU A 246 -22.15 -1.10 10.94
N ARG A 247 -23.16 -1.98 11.06
CA ARG A 247 -24.56 -1.56 11.16
C ARG A 247 -24.78 -0.60 12.32
N ALA A 248 -24.23 -0.91 13.49
CA ALA A 248 -24.34 -0.06 14.67
C ALA A 248 -23.66 1.30 14.46
N TRP A 249 -22.46 1.32 13.87
CA TRP A 249 -21.78 2.58 13.58
C TRP A 249 -22.55 3.41 12.54
N VAL A 250 -23.00 2.80 11.45
CA VAL A 250 -23.72 3.51 10.38
C VAL A 250 -25.06 4.05 10.89
N ARG A 251 -25.87 3.21 11.53
CA ARG A 251 -27.24 3.54 11.97
C ARG A 251 -27.31 4.38 13.24
N GLU A 252 -26.41 4.12 14.20
CA GLU A 252 -26.49 4.67 15.56
C GLU A 252 -25.31 5.59 15.89
N GLY A 253 -24.28 5.67 15.04
CA GLY A 253 -23.04 6.39 15.34
C GLY A 253 -22.16 5.71 16.38
N ARG A 254 -22.45 4.45 16.74
CA ARG A 254 -21.76 3.74 17.83
C ARG A 254 -20.52 3.00 17.33
N LEU A 255 -19.35 3.48 17.73
CA LEU A 255 -18.06 2.83 17.43
C LEU A 255 -17.79 1.63 18.37
N PRO A 256 -17.11 0.58 17.88
CA PRO A 256 -16.65 -0.54 18.71
C PRO A 256 -15.47 -0.14 19.60
N ALA A 257 -15.16 -0.96 20.62
CA ALA A 257 -13.98 -0.74 21.46
C ALA A 257 -12.67 -0.79 20.66
N SER A 258 -12.62 -1.61 19.60
CA SER A 258 -11.50 -1.69 18.67
C SER A 258 -11.21 -0.39 17.91
N ALA A 259 -12.14 0.57 17.88
CA ALA A 259 -11.93 1.91 17.33
C ALA A 259 -10.91 2.75 18.13
N ALA A 260 -10.74 2.46 19.42
CA ALA A 260 -9.83 3.22 20.29
C ALA A 260 -8.35 2.81 20.13
N GLN A 261 -8.04 1.85 19.26
CA GLN A 261 -6.68 1.40 19.03
C GLN A 261 -5.91 2.47 18.24
N PRO A 262 -4.64 2.74 18.61
CA PRO A 262 -3.81 3.64 17.82
C PRO A 262 -3.60 3.06 16.41
N PRO A 263 -3.34 3.90 15.41
CA PRO A 263 -2.93 3.43 14.10
C PRO A 263 -1.72 2.49 14.22
N PRO A 264 -1.68 1.41 13.44
CA PRO A 264 -0.49 0.55 13.38
C PRO A 264 0.74 1.36 12.97
N THR A 265 1.83 1.16 13.70
CA THR A 265 3.12 1.81 13.44
C THR A 265 4.06 0.83 12.76
N ARG A 266 4.85 1.32 11.80
CA ARG A 266 5.94 0.58 11.18
C ARG A 266 7.29 1.18 11.53
N THR A 267 8.31 0.34 11.55
CA THR A 267 9.73 0.71 11.60
C THR A 267 10.23 1.15 10.22
N ASP A 268 11.40 1.78 10.16
CA ASP A 268 12.03 2.12 8.88
C ASP A 268 12.39 0.86 8.07
N ASP A 269 12.70 -0.26 8.72
CA ASP A 269 12.94 -1.54 8.05
C ASP A 269 11.66 -2.07 7.40
N GLU A 270 10.53 -2.03 8.10
CA GLU A 270 9.24 -2.43 7.53
C GLU A 270 8.78 -1.50 6.39
N GLN A 271 9.06 -0.19 6.49
CA GLN A 271 8.81 0.74 5.39
C GLN A 271 9.70 0.45 4.19
N ARG A 272 10.99 0.13 4.42
CA ARG A 272 11.92 -0.29 3.38
C ARG A 272 11.47 -1.60 2.73
N ALA A 273 10.93 -2.55 3.48
CA ALA A 273 10.39 -3.80 2.93
C ALA A 273 9.28 -3.56 1.89
N LEU A 274 8.46 -2.53 2.09
CA LEU A 274 7.40 -2.16 1.15
C LEU A 274 7.97 -1.51 -0.13
N ALA A 275 9.05 -0.71 -0.01
CA ALA A 275 9.79 -0.23 -1.18
C ALA A 275 10.47 -1.37 -1.95
N GLU A 276 11.08 -2.33 -1.27
CA GLU A 276 11.64 -3.55 -1.88
C GLU A 276 10.56 -4.30 -2.67
N ARG A 277 9.37 -4.48 -2.06
CA ARG A 277 8.23 -5.10 -2.74
C ARG A 277 7.80 -4.32 -3.98
N ARG A 278 7.82 -2.98 -3.94
CA ARG A 278 7.46 -2.14 -5.08
C ARG A 278 8.43 -2.32 -6.25
N VAL A 279 9.74 -2.36 -5.95
CA VAL A 279 10.77 -2.70 -6.95
C VAL A 279 10.52 -4.10 -7.52
N ALA A 280 10.24 -5.09 -6.67
CA ALA A 280 9.94 -6.44 -7.13
C ALA A 280 8.72 -6.51 -8.06
N ALA A 281 7.64 -5.79 -7.73
CA ALA A 281 6.43 -5.75 -8.56
C ALA A 281 6.72 -5.15 -9.94
N TYR A 282 7.49 -4.05 -9.99
CA TYR A 282 7.95 -3.46 -11.26
C TYR A 282 8.79 -4.45 -12.09
N LEU A 283 9.80 -5.06 -11.47
CA LEU A 283 10.69 -6.01 -12.13
C LEU A 283 9.95 -7.24 -12.65
N GLN A 284 8.97 -7.73 -11.89
CA GLN A 284 8.12 -8.84 -12.30
C GLN A 284 7.29 -8.46 -13.55
N ARG A 285 6.67 -7.28 -13.57
CA ARG A 285 5.95 -6.78 -14.78
C ARG A 285 6.88 -6.62 -15.97
N ALA A 286 8.13 -6.23 -15.74
CA ALA A 286 9.17 -6.13 -16.76
C ALA A 286 9.76 -7.49 -17.19
N GLY A 287 9.27 -8.62 -16.65
CA GLY A 287 9.73 -9.97 -16.97
C GLY A 287 11.07 -10.36 -16.34
N ARG A 288 11.55 -9.60 -15.34
CA ARG A 288 12.83 -9.81 -14.64
C ARG A 288 12.63 -10.56 -13.33
N THR A 289 12.05 -11.76 -13.42
CA THR A 289 11.60 -12.56 -12.25
C THR A 289 12.70 -12.83 -11.22
N ASP A 290 13.93 -13.12 -11.65
CA ASP A 290 15.01 -13.43 -10.69
C ASP A 290 15.43 -12.20 -9.88
N ALA A 291 15.40 -11.02 -10.49
CA ALA A 291 15.63 -9.76 -9.78
C ALA A 291 14.49 -9.45 -8.82
N ALA A 292 13.23 -9.64 -9.26
CA ALA A 292 12.07 -9.52 -8.40
C ALA A 292 12.17 -10.42 -7.15
N ARG A 293 12.61 -11.68 -7.31
CA ARG A 293 12.84 -12.61 -6.18
C ARG A 293 13.90 -12.10 -5.20
N ARG A 294 14.99 -11.49 -5.68
CA ARG A 294 16.02 -10.91 -4.79
C ARG A 294 15.44 -9.80 -3.91
N HIS A 295 14.69 -8.88 -4.51
CA HIS A 295 14.03 -7.79 -3.78
C HIS A 295 12.96 -8.30 -2.82
N LEU A 296 12.15 -9.28 -3.21
CA LEU A 296 11.22 -9.91 -2.28
C LEU A 296 11.94 -10.55 -1.09
N ALA A 297 13.02 -11.30 -1.32
CA ALA A 297 13.79 -11.89 -0.23
C ALA A 297 14.35 -10.81 0.73
N ALA A 298 14.83 -9.69 0.20
CA ALA A 298 15.28 -8.55 1.01
C ALA A 298 14.12 -7.94 1.82
N GLY A 299 12.97 -7.70 1.20
CA GLY A 299 11.79 -7.19 1.89
C GLY A 299 11.27 -8.15 2.97
N GLN A 300 11.28 -9.45 2.71
CA GLN A 300 10.87 -10.47 3.67
C GLN A 300 11.81 -10.55 4.87
N ALA A 301 13.11 -10.32 4.69
CA ALA A 301 14.07 -10.26 5.79
C ALA A 301 13.84 -9.03 6.69
N LEU A 302 13.43 -7.90 6.10
CA LEU A 302 13.13 -6.65 6.80
C LEU A 302 11.77 -6.66 7.52
N ALA A 303 10.77 -7.32 6.94
CA ALA A 303 9.41 -7.43 7.47
C ALA A 303 8.92 -8.90 7.48
N PRO A 304 9.46 -9.74 8.37
CA PRO A 304 9.21 -11.20 8.36
C PRO A 304 7.74 -11.57 8.59
N TRP A 305 6.96 -10.70 9.21
CA TRP A 305 5.57 -10.94 9.59
C TRP A 305 4.55 -10.19 8.73
N ASP A 306 4.99 -9.42 7.73
CA ASP A 306 4.06 -8.74 6.82
C ASP A 306 3.60 -9.74 5.75
N TRP A 307 2.35 -10.18 5.85
CA TRP A 307 1.75 -11.14 4.92
C TRP A 307 1.60 -10.57 3.52
N THR A 308 1.48 -9.24 3.40
CA THR A 308 1.43 -8.61 2.09
C THR A 308 2.79 -8.76 1.39
N VAL A 309 3.90 -8.63 2.12
CA VAL A 309 5.26 -8.87 1.58
C VAL A 309 5.54 -10.36 1.37
N ARG A 310 5.20 -11.22 2.35
CA ARG A 310 5.47 -12.66 2.31
C ARG A 310 4.57 -13.38 1.30
N ARG A 311 3.28 -13.50 1.61
CA ARG A 311 2.32 -14.26 0.81
C ARG A 311 2.06 -13.61 -0.55
N GLY A 312 1.96 -12.28 -0.60
CA GLY A 312 1.85 -11.55 -1.85
C GLY A 312 3.08 -11.72 -2.74
N GLY A 313 4.28 -11.78 -2.16
CA GLY A 313 5.53 -12.04 -2.89
C GLY A 313 5.61 -13.45 -3.50
N ILE A 314 5.15 -14.47 -2.77
CA ILE A 314 5.03 -15.85 -3.28
C ILE A 314 4.21 -15.88 -4.56
N ALA A 315 3.00 -15.31 -4.50
CA ALA A 315 2.10 -15.26 -5.64
C ALA A 315 2.70 -14.49 -6.83
N MET A 316 3.29 -13.31 -6.55
CA MET A 316 3.90 -12.44 -7.55
C MET A 316 4.98 -13.15 -8.39
N THR A 317 5.75 -14.06 -7.78
CA THR A 317 6.86 -14.75 -8.46
C THR A 317 6.54 -16.19 -8.88
N GLY A 318 5.25 -16.54 -8.90
CA GLY A 318 4.73 -17.80 -9.43
C GLY A 318 4.73 -18.98 -8.44
N GLY A 319 4.98 -18.74 -7.15
CA GLY A 319 4.80 -19.73 -6.10
C GLY A 319 3.32 -19.95 -5.77
N ASP A 320 3.01 -21.04 -5.07
CA ASP A 320 1.65 -21.33 -4.59
C ASP A 320 1.42 -20.67 -3.21
N PRO A 321 0.59 -19.62 -3.11
CA PRO A 321 0.34 -18.88 -1.87
C PRO A 321 -0.72 -19.54 -0.97
N PHE A 322 -1.11 -20.80 -1.24
CA PHE A 322 -2.11 -21.55 -0.46
C PHE A 322 -1.56 -22.84 0.11
N LEU A 323 -0.85 -23.63 -0.68
CA LEU A 323 -0.36 -24.96 -0.29
C LEU A 323 1.11 -25.20 -0.67
N GLY A 324 1.79 -24.21 -1.24
CA GLY A 324 3.19 -24.30 -1.60
C GLY A 324 4.09 -24.37 -0.38
N GLU A 325 5.25 -25.02 -0.52
CA GLU A 325 6.23 -25.24 0.56
C GLU A 325 6.65 -23.93 1.25
N GLU A 326 6.91 -22.88 0.47
CA GLU A 326 7.28 -21.56 1.00
C GLU A 326 6.16 -20.97 1.87
N PHE A 327 4.91 -21.08 1.43
CA PHE A 327 3.76 -20.58 2.18
C PHE A 327 3.54 -21.41 3.46
N THR A 328 3.55 -22.73 3.36
CA THR A 328 3.31 -23.61 4.52
C THR A 328 4.40 -23.43 5.57
N SER A 329 5.67 -23.30 5.14
CA SER A 329 6.79 -23.05 6.06
C SER A 329 6.65 -21.70 6.77
N PHE A 330 6.28 -20.64 6.04
CA PHE A 330 6.02 -19.33 6.65
C PHE A 330 4.84 -19.39 7.63
N TRP A 331 3.75 -20.05 7.25
CA TRP A 331 2.55 -20.15 8.08
C TRP A 331 2.85 -20.83 9.43
N GLU A 332 3.58 -21.95 9.40
CA GLU A 332 3.97 -22.68 10.61
C GLU A 332 4.84 -21.82 11.54
N GLU A 333 5.80 -21.08 10.98
CA GLU A 333 6.67 -20.18 11.74
C GLU A 333 5.89 -19.02 12.37
N TRP A 334 4.96 -18.43 11.61
CA TRP A 334 4.11 -17.34 12.06
C TRP A 334 3.13 -17.78 13.16
N ASP A 335 2.52 -18.96 13.02
CA ASP A 335 1.63 -19.54 14.04
C ASP A 335 2.39 -19.83 15.33
N ALA A 336 3.57 -20.45 15.21
CA ALA A 336 4.46 -20.72 16.34
C ALA A 336 4.95 -19.44 17.06
N SER A 337 5.01 -18.31 16.34
CA SER A 337 5.39 -16.99 16.85
C SER A 337 4.24 -16.23 17.51
N GLY A 338 3.07 -16.85 17.68
CA GLY A 338 1.91 -16.23 18.32
C GLY A 338 1.09 -15.32 17.40
N ARG A 339 1.15 -15.54 16.08
CA ARG A 339 0.38 -14.83 15.05
C ARG A 339 0.54 -13.30 15.07
N PRO A 340 1.80 -12.78 14.98
CA PRO A 340 2.04 -11.34 14.95
C PRO A 340 1.26 -10.66 13.80
N GLY A 341 0.73 -9.46 14.08
CA GLY A 341 -0.08 -8.69 13.12
C GLY A 341 -1.52 -9.21 12.93
N TYR A 342 -1.88 -10.35 13.53
CA TYR A 342 -3.24 -10.88 13.49
C TYR A 342 -4.06 -10.40 14.68
N THR A 343 -4.83 -9.33 14.46
CA THR A 343 -5.81 -8.86 15.45
C THR A 343 -7.21 -9.10 14.88
N PRO A 344 -7.91 -10.16 15.31
CA PRO A 344 -9.30 -10.38 14.92
C PRO A 344 -10.16 -9.16 15.27
N THR A 345 -11.17 -8.88 14.46
CA THR A 345 -12.19 -7.88 14.83
C THR A 345 -12.81 -8.30 16.16
N THR A 346 -12.71 -7.44 17.18
CA THR A 346 -13.39 -7.59 18.48
C THR A 346 -14.43 -6.50 18.67
#